data_AF-A0A967DE54-F1
#
_entry.id   AF-A0A967DE54-F1
#
_cell.length_a   1.000
_cell.length_b   1.000
_cell.length_c   1.000
_cell.angle_alpha   90.00
_cell.angle_beta   90.00
_cell.angle_gamma   90.00
#
_symmetry.space_group_name_H-M   'P 1'
#
loop_
_entity.id
_entity.type
_entity.pdbx_description
1 polymer ?
#
loop_
_entity_poly.entity_id
_entity_poly.type
_entity_poly.pdbx_seq_one_letter_code
_entity_poly.pdbx_strand_id
1 'polypeptide(L)'
;LPLGSLQNLHHAVEYEIYPSWRYRYPPGVERNTEHWFALEVPPSAAIRVAPREHLQYVWLPYQEAAQKCFSHTNRDAILRFYDNLSALK
;
A
#
# COMPACT_ATOMS: atom_id res chain seq x y z
N LEU A 1 -2.70 -15.51 -7.18
CA LEU A 1 -1.49 -15.07 -7.92
C LEU A 1 -0.51 -16.23 -7.97
N PRO A 2 0.25 -16.43 -9.04
CA PRO A 2 1.34 -17.40 -9.05
C PRO A 2 2.28 -17.22 -7.86
N LEU A 3 2.92 -18.31 -7.43
CA LEU A 3 3.97 -18.23 -6.41
C LEU A 3 5.10 -17.33 -6.92
N GLY A 4 5.58 -16.41 -6.07
CA GLY A 4 6.63 -15.46 -6.45
C GLY A 4 6.17 -14.19 -7.16
N SER A 5 4.86 -13.99 -7.37
CA SER A 5 4.35 -12.75 -7.99
C SER A 5 4.47 -11.51 -7.11
N LEU A 6 4.62 -11.67 -5.80
CA LEU A 6 4.86 -10.55 -4.88
C LEU A 6 6.36 -10.32 -4.74
N GLN A 7 6.82 -9.14 -5.13
CA GLN A 7 8.18 -8.70 -4.88
C GLN A 7 8.26 -8.12 -3.47
N ASN A 8 9.04 -8.76 -2.60
CA ASN A 8 9.38 -8.16 -1.31
C ASN A 8 10.30 -6.95 -1.55
N LEU A 9 9.91 -5.77 -1.08
CA LEU A 9 10.74 -4.56 -1.22
C LEU A 9 11.80 -4.45 -0.13
N HIS A 10 11.85 -5.43 0.79
CA HIS A 10 12.77 -5.49 1.93
C HIS A 10 12.78 -4.20 2.76
N HIS A 11 11.62 -3.54 2.82
CA HIS A 11 11.42 -2.34 3.60
C HIS A 11 10.23 -2.53 4.55
N ALA A 12 10.39 -1.98 5.74
CA ALA A 12 9.34 -1.92 6.74
C ALA A 12 9.37 -0.58 7.44
N VAL A 13 8.19 -0.12 7.83
CA VAL A 13 7.98 1.10 8.61
C VAL A 13 7.15 0.78 9.83
N GLU A 14 7.39 1.50 10.92
CA GLU A 14 6.58 1.41 12.12
C GLU A 14 5.89 2.74 12.38
N TYR A 15 4.59 2.71 12.66
CA TYR A 15 3.81 3.90 12.94
C TYR A 15 2.79 3.66 14.05
N GLU A 16 2.34 4.74 14.66
CA GLU A 16 1.29 4.72 15.67
C GLU A 16 -0.07 4.45 14.99
N ILE A 17 -0.79 3.42 15.44
CA ILE A 17 -2.12 3.09 14.95
C ILE A 17 -3.03 4.31 15.18
N TYR A 18 -3.70 4.74 14.10
CA TYR A 18 -4.65 5.87 14.17
C TYR A 18 -5.64 5.67 15.32
N PRO A 19 -5.84 6.67 16.20
CA PRO A 19 -6.70 6.53 17.38
C PRO A 19 -8.10 5.98 17.06
N SER A 20 -8.68 6.43 15.94
CA SER A 20 -9.98 5.99 15.44
C SER A 20 -10.05 4.51 15.05
N TRP A 21 -8.92 3.80 14.93
CA TRP A 21 -8.85 2.38 14.58
C TRP A 21 -8.26 1.49 15.68
N ARG A 22 -7.74 2.06 16.79
CA ARG A 22 -7.11 1.29 17.88
C ARG A 22 -8.04 0.28 18.54
N TYR A 23 -9.34 0.56 18.59
CA TYR A 23 -10.32 -0.35 19.20
C TYR A 23 -10.40 -1.72 18.49
N ARG A 24 -9.86 -1.83 17.27
CA ARG A 24 -9.77 -3.10 16.53
C ARG A 24 -8.61 -3.98 16.98
N TYR A 25 -7.71 -3.46 17.80
CA TYR A 25 -6.51 -4.15 18.29
C TYR A 25 -6.64 -4.49 19.78
N PRO A 26 -5.87 -5.49 20.28
CA PRO A 26 -5.83 -5.81 21.70
C PRO A 26 -5.42 -4.62 22.59
N PRO A 27 -5.81 -4.59 23.88
CA PRO A 27 -5.40 -3.56 24.81
C PRO A 27 -3.87 -3.37 24.86
N GLY A 28 -3.44 -2.12 24.82
CA GLY A 28 -2.01 -1.74 24.85
C GLY A 28 -1.29 -1.83 23.50
N VAL A 29 -1.95 -2.29 22.43
CA VAL A 29 -1.36 -2.30 21.08
C VAL A 29 -1.58 -0.96 20.41
N GLU A 30 -0.51 -0.17 20.30
CA GLU A 30 -0.58 1.20 19.77
C GLU A 30 0.25 1.41 18.50
N ARG A 31 1.07 0.44 18.10
CA ARG A 31 1.98 0.54 16.95
C ARG A 31 1.72 -0.58 15.95
N ASN A 32 1.85 -0.25 14.67
CA ASN A 32 1.78 -1.19 13.56
C ASN A 32 3.13 -1.21 12.83
N THR A 33 3.67 -2.40 12.61
CA THR A 33 4.77 -2.62 11.67
C THR A 33 4.18 -2.99 10.30
N GLU A 34 4.49 -2.20 9.27
CA GLU A 34 4.05 -2.41 7.89
C GLU A 34 5.23 -2.82 7.02
N HIS A 35 5.15 -3.99 6.39
CA HIS A 35 6.15 -4.49 5.44
C HIS A 35 5.66 -4.25 4.00
N TRP A 36 6.55 -3.75 3.13
CA TRP A 36 6.16 -3.38 1.78
C TRP A 36 6.44 -4.48 0.76
N PHE A 37 5.45 -4.72 -0.09
CA PHE A 37 5.53 -5.61 -1.24
C PHE A 37 4.99 -4.88 -2.48
N ALA A 38 5.55 -5.18 -3.64
CA ALA A 38 5.03 -4.72 -4.93
C ALA A 38 4.44 -5.89 -5.72
N LEU A 39 3.43 -5.59 -6.53
CA LEU A 39 2.81 -6.51 -7.47
C LEU A 39 2.63 -5.79 -8.80
N GLU A 40 3.25 -6.32 -9.85
CA GLU A 40 2.94 -5.91 -11.21
C GLU A 40 1.67 -6.61 -11.69
N VAL A 41 0.72 -5.85 -12.22
CA VAL A 41 -0.53 -6.39 -12.77
C VAL A 41 -0.67 -6.04 -14.25
N PRO A 42 -1.26 -6.92 -15.07
CA PRO A 42 -1.51 -6.61 -16.47
C PRO A 42 -2.44 -5.38 -16.61
N PRO A 43 -2.22 -4.51 -17.62
CA PRO A 43 -3.10 -3.37 -17.88
C PRO A 43 -4.57 -3.74 -18.13
N SER A 44 -4.83 -4.96 -18.59
CA SER A 44 -6.17 -5.50 -18.86
C SER A 44 -6.85 -6.17 -17.66
N ALA A 45 -6.26 -6.09 -16.47
CA ALA A 45 -6.81 -6.72 -15.27
C ALA A 45 -8.19 -6.14 -14.93
N ALA A 46 -9.22 -6.99 -14.95
CA ALA A 46 -10.55 -6.64 -14.51
C ALA A 46 -10.57 -6.53 -12.97
N ILE A 47 -10.71 -5.31 -12.45
CA ILE A 47 -10.75 -5.07 -11.00
C ILE A 47 -12.16 -5.27 -10.47
N ARG A 48 -12.29 -6.15 -9.48
CA ARG A 48 -13.52 -6.35 -8.69
C ARG A 48 -13.17 -6.19 -7.22
N VAL A 49 -13.66 -5.11 -6.60
CA VAL A 49 -13.48 -4.87 -5.17
C VAL A 49 -14.47 -5.71 -4.34
N ALA A 50 -14.06 -6.14 -3.15
CA ALA A 50 -14.97 -6.77 -2.20
C ALA A 50 -15.82 -5.69 -1.52
N PRO A 51 -17.15 -5.66 -1.72
CA PRO A 51 -18.00 -4.53 -1.28
C PRO A 51 -18.11 -4.38 0.24
N ARG A 52 -17.71 -5.40 1.01
CA ARG A 52 -17.64 -5.34 2.48
C ARG A 52 -16.37 -4.65 3.00
N GLU A 53 -15.36 -4.51 2.16
CA GLU A 53 -14.05 -3.96 2.52
C GLU A 53 -13.76 -2.63 1.82
N HIS A 54 -14.19 -2.49 0.55
CA HIS A 54 -13.88 -1.35 -0.29
C HIS A 54 -15.11 -0.89 -1.09
N LEU A 55 -15.23 0.42 -1.29
CA LEU A 55 -16.37 1.03 -1.99
C LEU A 55 -16.13 1.23 -3.50
N GLN A 56 -14.89 1.52 -3.91
CA GLN A 56 -14.54 1.87 -5.29
C GLN A 56 -13.04 1.67 -5.54
N TYR A 57 -12.63 1.71 -6.81
CA TYR A 57 -11.23 1.72 -7.23
C TYR A 57 -11.02 2.74 -8.37
N VAL A 58 -9.77 3.17 -8.56
CA VAL A 58 -9.36 3.99 -9.71
C VAL A 58 -7.89 3.71 -10.04
N TRP A 59 -7.56 3.70 -11.34
CA TRP A 59 -6.18 3.68 -11.82
C TRP A 59 -5.70 5.11 -12.06
N LEU A 60 -4.54 5.48 -11.53
CA LEU A 60 -3.98 6.84 -11.59
C LEU A 60 -2.47 6.79 -11.85
N PRO A 61 -1.88 7.85 -12.44
CA PRO A 61 -0.43 8.07 -12.38
C PRO A 61 0.07 8.06 -10.94
N TYR A 62 1.30 7.59 -10.71
CA TYR A 62 1.78 7.29 -9.36
C TYR A 62 1.81 8.53 -8.45
N GLN A 63 2.11 9.71 -8.99
CA GLN A 63 2.12 10.95 -8.21
C GLN A 63 0.72 11.31 -7.70
N GLU A 64 -0.31 11.14 -8.54
CA GLU A 64 -1.71 11.39 -8.17
C GLU A 64 -2.21 10.34 -7.17
N ALA A 65 -1.84 9.06 -7.37
CA ALA A 65 -2.16 7.99 -6.43
C ALA A 65 -1.56 8.26 -5.04
N ALA A 66 -0.29 8.67 -4.99
CA ALA A 66 0.41 9.02 -3.75
C ALA A 66 -0.28 10.19 -3.03
N GLN A 67 -0.72 11.21 -3.75
CA GLN A 67 -1.46 12.35 -3.17
C GLN A 67 -2.84 11.94 -2.63
N LYS A 68 -3.48 10.95 -3.23
CA LYS A 68 -4.82 10.47 -2.82
C LYS A 68 -4.79 9.60 -1.55
N CYS A 69 -3.63 9.04 -1.18
CA CYS A 69 -3.49 8.20 0.00
C CYS A 69 -3.73 8.98 1.29
N PHE A 70 -4.68 8.51 2.10
CA PHE A 70 -4.85 8.98 3.48
C PHE A 70 -3.69 8.51 4.38
N SER A 71 -3.22 7.28 4.19
CA SER A 71 -2.04 6.76 4.90
C SER A 71 -0.76 7.38 4.34
N HIS A 72 0.00 8.02 5.23
CA HIS A 72 1.30 8.58 4.87
C HIS A 72 2.29 7.48 4.44
N THR A 73 2.28 6.31 5.08
CA THR A 73 3.19 5.21 4.74
C THR A 73 2.90 4.63 3.35
N ASN A 74 1.64 4.58 2.92
CA ASN A 74 1.30 4.15 1.55
C ASN A 74 1.73 5.17 0.50
N ARG A 75 1.56 6.47 0.76
CA ARG A 75 2.09 7.53 -0.11
C ARG A 75 3.59 7.37 -0.29
N ASP A 76 4.31 7.21 0.82
CA ASP A 76 5.78 7.12 0.82
C ASP A 76 6.25 5.83 0.12
N ALA A 77 5.52 4.72 0.25
CA ALA A 77 5.77 3.48 -0.48
C ALA A 77 5.68 3.66 -2.00
N ILE A 78 4.63 4.35 -2.47
CA ILE A 78 4.43 4.63 -3.89
C ILE A 78 5.57 5.50 -4.42
N LEU A 79 5.84 6.65 -3.78
CA LEU A 79 6.87 7.58 -4.24
C LEU A 79 8.24 6.93 -4.29
N ARG A 80 8.64 6.25 -3.21
CA ARG A 80 9.95 5.61 -3.13
C ARG A 80 10.13 4.48 -4.13
N PHE A 81 9.08 3.69 -4.40
CA PHE A 81 9.15 2.63 -5.40
C PHE A 81 9.43 3.20 -6.79
N TYR A 82 8.70 4.24 -7.21
CA TYR A 82 8.87 4.84 -8.54
C TYR A 82 10.11 5.72 -8.68
N ASP A 83 10.57 6.36 -7.61
CA ASP A 83 11.84 7.11 -7.61
C ASP A 83 13.04 6.16 -7.75
N ASN A 84 13.00 4.99 -7.13
CA ASN A 84 14.03 3.97 -7.32
C ASN A 84 14.02 3.38 -8.74
N LEU A 85 12.82 3.19 -9.32
CA LEU A 85 12.70 2.71 -10.71
C LEU A 85 13.21 3.74 -11.73
N SER A 86 13.01 5.03 -11.48
CA SER A 86 13.52 6.08 -12.37
C SER A 86 15.05 6.17 -12.30
N ALA A 87 15.65 5.93 -11.14
CA ALA A 87 17.10 5.86 -10.96
C ALA A 87 17.78 4.64 -11.62
N LEU A 88 17.01 3.61 -11.98
CA LEU A 88 17.48 2.39 -12.65
C LEU A 88 17.39 2.46 -14.19
N LYS A 89 16.82 3.53 -14.76
CA LYS A 89 16.74 3.80 -16.20
C LYS A 89 17.78 4.80 -16.64
#